data_AF-A0A7C1JQY8-F1
#
_entry.id   AF-A0A7C1JQY8-F1
#
_cell.length_a   1.000
_cell.length_b   1.000
_cell.length_c   1.000
_cell.angle_alpha   90.00
_cell.angle_beta   90.00
_cell.angle_gamma   90.00
#
_symmetry.space_group_name_H-M   'P 1'
#
loop_
_entity.id
_entity.type
_entity.pdbx_description
1 polymer ?
#
loop_
_entity_poly.entity_id
_entity_poly.type
_entity_poly.pdbx_seq_one_letter_code
_entity_poly.pdbx_strand_id
1 'polypeptide(L)'
;MPEDFDPYYTWLAIPPEEQPPDYYRLLGVPRFESNPDVITHAADQRSKHLRAFQTGKHWRLSQKLLNEVTAARLCLLNPEKKAKYDEQLRQQIAAQAPKPAPPRRTTAPVEQPAEAAAEASQPAVAAPNQQSAEAAEALAVSHTAPGRPVPSSHTAQSTGGKPRSRSLYRRQVKLMLAIAVCGATAVAILAVILAVTAPKPGSTPQPQPPEVATTLLFDIPAEQRTGLKITVGGNPVAIPQSGPITHQCAPGTYRIVATRDGYLPAIQEVTLQPGETRTVAPRWEKRPQLVVQWPQHERQVPRVEIDGRPYDIPSDAGQAEIQVPVEPGKRHLKLFRAGHEPFELELTVAPGQELRIRPVWKPLATVAENPAGPPSATVQPGNAEEMTTPDKPSEQTRPAASTPVVKAPVPSASELAQAERKLAETVTIAASAQAAEKRRMAYELFGLGMGIVDSPADQFVLLKKSMEAAAEAGEPALAFRAADELAERFEFDPLPAKQQILAAIAPAANDSSRIKQFVEFAELV
;
A
#
# COMPACT_ATOMS: atom_id res chain seq x y z
N MET A 1 13.81 -25.53 -18.04
CA MET A 1 14.09 -24.36 -17.17
C MET A 1 13.10 -24.40 -16.01
N PRO A 2 13.42 -23.90 -14.80
CA PRO A 2 12.37 -23.48 -13.88
C PRO A 2 11.65 -22.28 -14.51
N GLU A 3 10.33 -22.36 -14.65
CA GLU A 3 9.55 -21.20 -15.06
C GLU A 3 9.47 -20.23 -13.87
N ASP A 4 9.87 -18.98 -14.07
CA ASP A 4 9.75 -17.96 -13.04
C ASP A 4 8.27 -17.72 -12.71
N PHE A 5 7.95 -17.70 -11.42
CA PHE A 5 6.57 -17.58 -10.96
C PHE A 5 6.01 -16.19 -11.26
N ASP A 6 5.24 -16.09 -12.35
CA ASP A 6 4.49 -14.88 -12.71
C ASP A 6 3.25 -14.73 -11.80
N PRO A 7 3.19 -13.71 -10.92
CA PRO A 7 2.05 -13.49 -10.04
C PRO A 7 0.88 -12.76 -10.75
N TYR A 8 1.12 -12.06 -11.86
CA TYR A 8 0.08 -11.38 -12.65
C TYR A 8 -0.71 -12.42 -13.46
N TYR A 9 -0.03 -13.35 -14.12
CA TYR A 9 -0.70 -14.45 -14.81
C TYR A 9 -1.34 -15.42 -13.80
N THR A 10 -0.59 -15.91 -12.81
CA THR A 10 -1.05 -16.99 -11.92
C THR A 10 -2.15 -16.59 -10.93
N TRP A 11 -2.19 -15.34 -10.46
CA TRP A 11 -3.22 -14.88 -9.50
C TRP A 11 -4.19 -13.85 -10.07
N LEU A 12 -3.80 -13.05 -11.06
CA LEU A 12 -4.67 -12.00 -11.61
C LEU A 12 -5.29 -12.33 -12.98
N ALA A 13 -4.85 -13.42 -13.62
CA ALA A 13 -5.23 -13.82 -14.98
C ALA A 13 -4.95 -12.72 -16.03
N ILE A 14 -3.73 -12.17 -15.96
CA ILE A 14 -3.19 -11.16 -16.88
C ILE A 14 -2.04 -11.82 -17.67
N PRO A 15 -2.25 -12.19 -18.95
CA PRO A 15 -1.22 -12.79 -19.80
C PRO A 15 0.01 -11.90 -19.97
N PRO A 16 1.22 -12.47 -20.21
CA PRO A 16 2.44 -11.68 -20.43
C PRO A 16 2.33 -10.64 -21.56
N GLU A 17 1.50 -10.88 -22.56
CA GLU A 17 1.21 -9.97 -23.67
C GLU A 17 0.45 -8.70 -23.23
N GLU A 18 -0.13 -8.71 -22.03
CA GLU A 18 -0.84 -7.59 -21.40
C GLU A 18 -0.07 -6.98 -20.21
N GLN A 19 1.21 -7.33 -20.04
CA GLN A 19 2.07 -6.81 -18.99
C GLN A 19 3.04 -5.74 -19.51
N PRO A 20 3.29 -4.65 -18.76
CA PRO A 20 2.70 -4.32 -17.46
C PRO A 20 1.23 -3.88 -17.58
N PRO A 21 0.33 -4.32 -16.69
CA PRO A 21 -1.08 -3.99 -16.79
C PRO A 21 -1.38 -2.52 -16.43
N ASP A 22 -2.32 -1.92 -17.15
CA ASP A 22 -2.95 -0.66 -16.73
C ASP A 22 -3.81 -0.86 -15.47
N TYR A 23 -4.15 0.23 -14.78
CA TYR A 23 -4.89 0.18 -13.50
C TYR A 23 -6.29 -0.45 -13.64
N TYR A 24 -6.97 -0.29 -14.77
CA TYR A 24 -8.27 -0.92 -15.01
C TYR A 24 -8.10 -2.44 -15.17
N ARG A 25 -7.09 -2.87 -15.94
CA ARG A 25 -6.78 -4.30 -16.15
C ARG A 25 -6.29 -4.99 -14.86
N LEU A 26 -5.49 -4.30 -14.05
CA LEU A 26 -5.04 -4.77 -12.74
C LEU A 26 -6.22 -5.03 -11.79
N LEU A 27 -7.13 -4.05 -11.67
CA LEU A 27 -8.36 -4.21 -10.89
C LEU A 27 -9.30 -5.26 -11.49
N GLY A 28 -9.30 -5.44 -12.81
CA GLY A 28 -10.19 -6.36 -13.53
C GLY A 28 -11.51 -5.74 -13.96
N VAL A 29 -11.53 -4.42 -14.18
CA VAL A 29 -12.69 -3.64 -14.64
C VAL A 29 -12.49 -3.16 -16.10
N PRO A 30 -13.55 -2.71 -16.80
CA PRO A 30 -13.40 -2.08 -18.11
C PRO A 30 -12.48 -0.85 -18.07
N ARG A 31 -11.72 -0.62 -19.14
CA ARG A 31 -10.94 0.62 -19.30
C ARG A 31 -11.89 1.82 -19.32
N PHE A 32 -11.52 2.88 -18.61
CA PHE A 32 -12.32 4.11 -18.46
C PHE A 32 -13.66 3.91 -17.73
N GLU A 33 -13.80 2.84 -16.94
CA GLU A 33 -14.91 2.69 -15.97
C GLU A 33 -15.12 4.00 -15.20
N SER A 34 -16.37 4.41 -15.05
CA SER A 34 -16.77 5.71 -14.53
C SER A 34 -17.59 5.62 -13.24
N ASN A 35 -18.07 4.42 -12.88
CA ASN A 35 -18.74 4.18 -11.61
C ASN A 35 -17.72 3.92 -10.47
N PRO A 36 -17.65 4.78 -9.42
CA PRO A 36 -16.70 4.61 -8.32
C PRO A 36 -16.98 3.39 -7.44
N ASP A 37 -18.22 2.90 -7.38
CA ASP A 37 -18.58 1.71 -6.59
C ASP A 37 -18.06 0.44 -7.26
N VAL A 38 -18.11 0.37 -8.60
CA VAL A 38 -17.52 -0.73 -9.39
C VAL A 38 -16.01 -0.80 -9.19
N ILE A 39 -15.32 0.34 -9.27
CA ILE A 39 -13.87 0.46 -9.02
C ILE A 39 -13.53 0.06 -7.58
N THR A 40 -14.35 0.50 -6.61
CA THR A 40 -14.21 0.15 -5.19
C THR A 40 -14.35 -1.35 -4.95
N HIS A 41 -15.45 -1.96 -5.38
CA HIS A 41 -15.71 -3.38 -5.19
C HIS A 41 -14.67 -4.28 -5.89
N ALA A 42 -14.22 -3.91 -7.09
CA ALA A 42 -13.14 -4.62 -7.78
C ALA A 42 -11.81 -4.55 -7.01
N ALA A 43 -11.44 -3.36 -6.51
CA ALA A 43 -10.24 -3.20 -5.70
C ALA A 43 -10.29 -3.97 -4.37
N ASP A 44 -11.45 -4.03 -3.72
CA ASP A 44 -11.66 -4.85 -2.52
C ASP A 44 -11.63 -6.35 -2.83
N GLN A 45 -12.22 -6.80 -3.96
CA GLN A 45 -12.16 -8.19 -4.40
C GLN A 45 -10.73 -8.64 -4.73
N ARG A 46 -9.97 -7.86 -5.51
CA ARG A 46 -8.55 -8.14 -5.81
C ARG A 46 -7.70 -8.13 -4.55
N SER A 47 -7.91 -7.14 -3.66
CA SER A 47 -7.22 -7.08 -2.36
C SER A 47 -7.50 -8.32 -1.51
N LYS A 48 -8.77 -8.73 -1.39
CA LYS A 48 -9.17 -9.93 -0.63
C LYS A 48 -8.54 -11.20 -1.19
N HIS A 49 -8.46 -11.34 -2.51
CA HIS A 49 -7.81 -12.48 -3.16
C HIS A 49 -6.30 -12.50 -2.87
N LEU A 50 -5.60 -11.39 -3.10
CA LEU A 50 -4.14 -11.31 -2.93
C LEU A 50 -3.69 -11.50 -1.48
N ARG A 51 -4.50 -11.07 -0.49
CA ARG A 51 -4.23 -11.31 0.95
C ARG A 51 -4.14 -12.80 1.30
N ALA A 52 -4.84 -13.69 0.58
CA ALA A 52 -4.76 -15.13 0.81
C ALA A 52 -3.35 -15.72 0.56
N PHE A 53 -2.50 -15.02 -0.19
CA PHE A 53 -1.13 -15.45 -0.51
C PHE A 53 -0.04 -14.79 0.36
N GLN A 54 -0.40 -13.92 1.32
CA GLN A 54 0.56 -13.22 2.19
C GLN A 54 1.32 -14.14 3.17
N THR A 55 0.88 -15.38 3.36
CA THR A 55 1.56 -16.38 4.21
C THR A 55 2.34 -17.44 3.40
N GLY A 56 2.28 -17.38 2.07
CA GLY A 56 2.88 -18.39 1.19
C GLY A 56 4.33 -18.08 0.77
N LYS A 57 4.95 -19.04 0.03
CA LYS A 57 6.29 -18.93 -0.57
C LYS A 57 6.52 -17.61 -1.33
N HIS A 58 5.47 -17.07 -1.95
CA HIS A 58 5.51 -15.87 -2.80
C HIS A 58 4.97 -14.60 -2.11
N TRP A 59 4.96 -14.54 -0.77
CA TRP A 59 4.39 -13.42 0.00
C TRP A 59 4.87 -12.02 -0.43
N ARG A 60 6.15 -11.88 -0.83
CA ARG A 60 6.72 -10.61 -1.32
C ARG A 60 6.04 -10.12 -2.60
N LEU A 61 5.66 -11.04 -3.50
CA LEU A 61 4.93 -10.73 -4.73
C LEU A 61 3.47 -10.40 -4.43
N SER A 62 2.84 -11.10 -3.48
CA SER A 62 1.50 -10.76 -2.98
C SER A 62 1.47 -9.34 -2.40
N GLN A 63 2.46 -8.97 -1.58
CA GLN A 63 2.54 -7.62 -1.02
C GLN A 63 2.84 -6.55 -2.08
N LYS A 64 3.66 -6.84 -3.11
CA LYS A 64 3.87 -5.95 -4.27
C LYS A 64 2.54 -5.67 -4.99
N LEU A 65 1.79 -6.71 -5.35
CA LEU A 65 0.50 -6.56 -6.04
C LEU A 65 -0.56 -5.87 -5.17
N LEU A 66 -0.55 -6.08 -3.84
CA LEU A 66 -1.43 -5.34 -2.92
C LEU A 66 -1.14 -3.84 -2.91
N ASN A 67 0.13 -3.44 -2.98
CA ASN A 67 0.52 -2.03 -3.10
C ASN A 67 0.07 -1.45 -4.45
N GLU A 68 0.23 -2.20 -5.55
CA GLU A 68 -0.22 -1.78 -6.90
C GLU A 68 -1.75 -1.65 -7.01
N VAL A 69 -2.51 -2.60 -6.46
CA VAL A 69 -3.99 -2.52 -6.38
C VAL A 69 -4.43 -1.31 -5.53
N THR A 70 -3.69 -0.98 -4.48
CA THR A 70 -3.95 0.21 -3.65
C THR A 70 -3.66 1.50 -4.42
N ALA A 71 -2.55 1.57 -5.18
CA ALA A 71 -2.23 2.70 -6.04
C ALA A 71 -3.28 2.91 -7.15
N ALA A 72 -3.71 1.83 -7.80
CA ALA A 72 -4.80 1.84 -8.79
C ALA A 72 -6.10 2.40 -8.18
N ARG A 73 -6.51 1.92 -6.99
CA ARG A 73 -7.69 2.45 -6.28
C ARG A 73 -7.56 3.94 -5.96
N LEU A 74 -6.42 4.38 -5.42
CA LEU A 74 -6.18 5.78 -5.05
C LEU A 74 -6.08 6.73 -6.25
N CYS A 75 -5.73 6.21 -7.43
CA CYS A 75 -5.77 6.95 -8.69
C CYS A 75 -7.21 7.03 -9.24
N LEU A 76 -7.86 5.88 -9.42
CA LEU A 76 -9.14 5.78 -10.14
C LEU A 76 -10.36 6.26 -9.34
N LEU A 77 -10.31 6.30 -8.01
CA LEU A 77 -11.37 6.88 -7.16
C LEU A 77 -11.21 8.39 -6.91
N ASN A 78 -10.13 9.02 -7.36
CA ASN A 78 -9.95 10.47 -7.27
C ASN A 78 -10.21 11.11 -8.65
N PRO A 79 -11.22 11.98 -8.82
CA PRO A 79 -11.62 12.48 -10.14
C PRO A 79 -10.50 13.16 -10.94
N GLU A 80 -9.65 13.97 -10.30
CA GLU A 80 -8.55 14.66 -10.98
C GLU A 80 -7.43 13.71 -11.41
N LYS A 81 -7.05 12.78 -10.53
CA LYS A 81 -6.02 11.77 -10.84
C LYS A 81 -6.52 10.82 -11.92
N LYS A 82 -7.77 10.39 -11.84
CA LYS A 82 -8.45 9.60 -12.88
C LYS A 82 -8.47 10.35 -14.21
N ALA A 83 -8.84 11.63 -14.24
CA ALA A 83 -8.89 12.41 -15.48
C ALA A 83 -7.50 12.50 -16.17
N LYS A 84 -6.45 12.84 -15.40
CA LYS A 84 -5.06 12.91 -15.89
C LYS A 84 -4.54 11.53 -16.34
N TYR A 85 -4.87 10.47 -15.59
CA TYR A 85 -4.51 9.09 -15.95
C TYR A 85 -5.23 8.60 -17.22
N ASP A 86 -6.53 8.91 -17.34
CA ASP A 86 -7.34 8.53 -18.50
C ASP A 86 -6.91 9.27 -19.77
N GLU A 87 -6.44 10.51 -19.65
CA GLU A 87 -5.78 11.21 -20.76
C GLU A 87 -4.48 10.52 -21.18
N GLN A 88 -3.56 10.26 -20.24
CA GLN A 88 -2.29 9.57 -20.51
C GLN A 88 -2.52 8.17 -21.13
N LEU A 89 -3.47 7.39 -20.59
CA LEU A 89 -3.81 6.07 -21.10
C LEU A 89 -4.42 6.13 -22.50
N ARG A 90 -5.24 7.15 -22.82
CA ARG A 90 -5.74 7.37 -24.19
C ARG A 90 -4.61 7.73 -25.16
N GLN A 91 -3.66 8.58 -24.76
CA GLN A 91 -2.48 8.89 -25.56
C GLN A 91 -1.61 7.65 -25.81
N GLN A 92 -1.37 6.83 -24.78
CA GLN A 92 -0.61 5.59 -24.89
C GLN A 92 -1.29 4.55 -25.80
N ILE A 93 -2.61 4.39 -25.71
CA ILE A 93 -3.37 3.48 -26.59
C ILE A 93 -3.36 4.00 -28.03
N ALA A 94 -3.51 5.31 -28.25
CA ALA A 94 -3.44 5.91 -29.58
C ALA A 94 -2.03 5.77 -30.21
N ALA A 95 -0.97 5.87 -29.43
CA ALA A 95 0.41 5.66 -29.89
C ALA A 95 0.73 4.19 -30.22
N GLN A 96 0.03 3.24 -29.60
CA GLN A 96 0.16 1.80 -29.85
C GLN A 96 -0.80 1.28 -30.94
N ALA A 97 -1.76 2.09 -31.40
CA ALA A 97 -2.61 1.74 -32.51
C ALA A 97 -1.77 1.58 -33.80
N PRO A 98 -1.90 0.47 -34.55
CA PRO A 98 -1.11 0.27 -35.77
C PRO A 98 -1.41 1.36 -36.79
N LYS A 99 -0.37 2.12 -37.14
CA LYS A 99 -0.43 3.24 -38.08
C LYS A 99 -1.13 2.78 -39.37
N PRO A 100 -2.24 3.41 -39.79
CA PRO A 100 -3.03 2.91 -40.92
C PRO A 100 -2.16 2.84 -42.17
N ALA A 101 -2.14 1.65 -42.79
CA ALA A 101 -1.40 1.45 -44.03
C ALA A 101 -1.90 2.46 -45.10
N PRO A 102 -1.00 3.04 -45.92
CA PRO A 102 -1.42 3.96 -46.96
C PRO A 102 -2.45 3.26 -47.87
N PRO A 103 -3.53 3.93 -48.28
CA PRO A 103 -4.61 3.30 -49.02
C PRO A 103 -4.04 2.65 -50.29
N ARG A 104 -4.16 1.33 -50.39
CA ARG A 104 -3.86 0.61 -51.63
C ARG A 104 -4.75 1.20 -52.71
N ARG A 105 -4.13 1.88 -53.69
CA ARG A 105 -4.84 2.44 -54.84
C ARG A 105 -5.62 1.33 -55.53
N THR A 106 -6.94 1.40 -55.48
CA THR A 106 -7.83 0.52 -56.23
C THR A 106 -7.69 0.84 -57.72
N THR A 107 -6.98 -0.02 -58.44
CA THR A 107 -7.03 -0.06 -59.90
C THR A 107 -8.36 -0.65 -60.34
N ALA A 108 -9.29 0.21 -60.75
CA ALA A 108 -10.42 -0.16 -61.59
C ALA A 108 -9.94 -0.39 -63.06
N PRO A 109 -10.78 -0.87 -64.00
CA PRO A 109 -12.17 -1.33 -63.86
C PRO A 109 -12.43 -2.76 -64.42
N VAL A 110 -13.60 -3.31 -64.12
CA VAL A 110 -14.32 -4.28 -64.99
C VAL A 110 -15.81 -3.86 -65.00
N GLU A 111 -16.51 -4.15 -66.09
CA GLU A 111 -17.73 -3.47 -66.55
C GLU A 111 -18.96 -4.41 -66.65
N GLN A 112 -20.11 -3.83 -67.04
CA GLN A 112 -21.40 -4.43 -67.43
C GLN A 112 -22.34 -4.95 -66.32
N PRO A 113 -23.67 -4.87 -66.54
CA PRO A 113 -24.39 -3.73 -67.12
C PRO A 113 -25.67 -3.38 -66.33
N ALA A 114 -26.36 -2.29 -66.71
CA ALA A 114 -27.59 -1.84 -66.07
C ALA A 114 -28.88 -2.43 -66.68
N GLU A 115 -29.93 -2.52 -65.88
CA GLU A 115 -31.34 -2.60 -66.29
C GLU A 115 -32.13 -1.57 -65.44
N ALA A 116 -33.22 -0.99 -65.99
CA ALA A 116 -33.78 0.28 -65.50
C ALA A 116 -35.30 0.44 -65.73
N ALA A 117 -35.86 1.53 -65.17
CA ALA A 117 -37.29 1.91 -65.10
C ALA A 117 -38.16 1.02 -64.18
N ALA A 118 -39.27 1.47 -63.59
CA ALA A 118 -39.94 2.80 -63.54
C ALA A 118 -40.47 2.98 -62.08
N GLU A 119 -40.59 4.14 -61.41
CA GLU A 119 -41.13 5.49 -61.69
C GLU A 119 -42.42 5.76 -60.85
N ALA A 120 -42.55 6.97 -60.27
CA ALA A 120 -43.71 7.60 -59.59
C ALA A 120 -44.58 6.77 -58.60
N SER A 121 -44.72 7.15 -57.32
CA SER A 121 -45.65 8.23 -56.90
C SER A 121 -45.61 8.55 -55.39
N GLN A 122 -46.01 9.77 -55.02
CA GLN A 122 -46.43 10.21 -53.66
C GLN A 122 -47.97 10.56 -53.72
N PRO A 123 -48.68 11.16 -52.72
CA PRO A 123 -48.29 11.62 -51.38
C PRO A 123 -49.34 11.41 -50.23
N ALA A 124 -48.96 11.85 -49.01
CA ALA A 124 -49.85 12.27 -47.91
C ALA A 124 -50.70 11.14 -47.21
N VAL A 125 -51.40 11.34 -46.08
CA VAL A 125 -51.87 12.55 -45.36
C VAL A 125 -51.79 12.37 -43.82
N ALA A 126 -51.47 13.47 -43.10
CA ALA A 126 -51.72 13.84 -41.69
C ALA A 126 -51.81 12.84 -40.51
N ALA A 127 -51.31 13.30 -39.36
CA ALA A 127 -51.64 12.87 -37.99
C ALA A 127 -52.88 13.70 -37.46
N PRO A 128 -53.27 13.72 -36.16
CA PRO A 128 -52.74 13.02 -34.99
C PRO A 128 -53.78 12.45 -33.97
N ASN A 129 -53.23 11.90 -32.88
CA ASN A 129 -53.70 12.00 -31.49
C ASN A 129 -54.47 10.83 -30.83
N GLN A 130 -54.38 10.86 -29.50
CA GLN A 130 -54.78 9.90 -28.46
C GLN A 130 -56.31 9.77 -28.28
N GLN A 131 -56.79 8.65 -27.73
CA GLN A 131 -57.33 8.61 -26.35
C GLN A 131 -57.73 7.20 -25.85
N SER A 132 -57.76 7.08 -24.52
CA SER A 132 -58.43 6.06 -23.67
C SER A 132 -58.04 4.57 -23.85
N ALA A 133 -57.64 3.76 -22.85
CA ALA A 133 -57.76 3.72 -21.38
C ALA A 133 -58.94 2.92 -20.82
N GLU A 134 -58.62 1.72 -20.30
CA GLU A 134 -59.27 0.95 -19.23
C GLU A 134 -58.22 -0.10 -18.75
N ALA A 135 -58.09 -0.47 -17.47
CA ALA A 135 -58.83 -0.07 -16.27
C ALA A 135 -57.92 0.07 -15.03
N ALA A 136 -58.41 0.82 -14.04
CA ALA A 136 -57.97 0.90 -12.64
C ALA A 136 -58.38 -0.40 -11.87
N GLU A 137 -57.95 -0.72 -10.63
CA GLU A 137 -56.95 -0.21 -9.67
C GLU A 137 -56.88 -1.24 -8.49
N ALA A 138 -56.00 -1.03 -7.50
CA ALA A 138 -56.22 -1.30 -6.05
C ALA A 138 -55.20 -2.19 -5.29
N LEU A 139 -54.25 -1.48 -4.65
CA LEU A 139 -54.01 -1.46 -3.19
C LEU A 139 -53.47 -2.66 -2.37
N ALA A 140 -52.52 -2.28 -1.52
CA ALA A 140 -52.31 -2.67 -0.11
C ALA A 140 -51.36 -3.83 0.26
N VAL A 141 -50.71 -3.61 1.41
CA VAL A 141 -49.69 -4.45 2.07
C VAL A 141 -50.26 -5.05 3.35
N SER A 142 -49.96 -6.32 3.67
CA SER A 142 -49.92 -6.85 5.06
C SER A 142 -49.34 -8.28 5.14
N HIS A 143 -48.92 -8.69 6.34
CA HIS A 143 -48.31 -10.00 6.65
C HIS A 143 -49.12 -10.80 7.71
N THR A 144 -48.78 -12.10 7.85
CA THR A 144 -48.69 -12.87 9.13
C THR A 144 -49.77 -13.91 9.47
N ALA A 145 -49.52 -15.17 9.04
CA ALA A 145 -49.65 -16.43 9.82
C ALA A 145 -51.05 -16.83 10.41
N PRO A 146 -51.19 -17.94 11.18
CA PRO A 146 -50.38 -19.17 11.31
C PRO A 146 -51.16 -20.49 11.05
N GLY A 147 -50.48 -21.65 10.91
CA GLY A 147 -51.15 -22.97 10.90
C GLY A 147 -50.26 -24.20 10.64
N ARG A 148 -50.55 -25.32 11.32
CA ARG A 148 -49.94 -26.68 11.20
C ARG A 148 -51.09 -27.68 10.88
N PRO A 149 -50.88 -28.98 10.51
CA PRO A 149 -49.63 -29.70 10.24
C PRO A 149 -49.62 -30.63 8.97
N VAL A 150 -48.52 -31.37 8.82
CA VAL A 150 -48.34 -32.65 8.05
C VAL A 150 -49.29 -33.79 8.54
N PRO A 151 -49.42 -35.00 7.88
CA PRO A 151 -48.48 -35.67 6.95
C PRO A 151 -49.10 -36.49 5.77
N SER A 152 -48.23 -37.24 5.07
CA SER A 152 -48.51 -38.56 4.42
C SER A 152 -49.42 -38.63 3.19
N SER A 153 -49.35 -39.65 2.32
CA SER A 153 -48.29 -40.62 1.94
C SER A 153 -48.75 -41.38 0.67
N HIS A 154 -48.01 -42.43 0.24
CA HIS A 154 -48.43 -43.45 -0.75
C HIS A 154 -48.56 -42.99 -2.24
N THR A 155 -47.63 -43.40 -3.11
CA THR A 155 -47.69 -44.58 -4.03
C THR A 155 -48.75 -44.50 -5.14
N ALA A 156 -48.52 -44.98 -6.36
CA ALA A 156 -47.29 -45.37 -7.07
C ALA A 156 -47.65 -45.66 -8.55
N GLN A 157 -46.62 -45.92 -9.38
CA GLN A 157 -46.76 -46.52 -10.73
C GLN A 157 -47.51 -45.64 -11.75
N SER A 158 -47.37 -45.77 -13.07
CA SER A 158 -46.40 -46.34 -14.00
C SER A 158 -47.10 -46.26 -15.38
N THR A 159 -46.40 -46.57 -16.47
CA THR A 159 -46.84 -46.45 -17.88
C THR A 159 -46.94 -45.00 -18.40
N GLY A 160 -46.54 -44.69 -19.63
CA GLY A 160 -45.76 -45.51 -20.57
C GLY A 160 -45.58 -44.80 -21.92
N GLY A 161 -44.37 -44.79 -22.50
CA GLY A 161 -44.14 -44.15 -23.81
C GLY A 161 -42.67 -43.88 -24.16
N LYS A 162 -42.06 -44.78 -24.93
CA LYS A 162 -40.73 -44.68 -25.58
C LYS A 162 -40.75 -45.61 -26.82
N PRO A 163 -39.78 -45.55 -27.76
CA PRO A 163 -39.07 -44.39 -28.32
C PRO A 163 -38.89 -44.51 -29.87
N ARG A 164 -38.15 -43.58 -30.50
CA ARG A 164 -37.33 -43.70 -31.73
C ARG A 164 -36.35 -42.50 -31.73
N SER A 165 -35.15 -42.49 -32.32
CA SER A 165 -34.48 -43.27 -33.38
C SER A 165 -32.98 -43.42 -33.01
N ARG A 166 -32.33 -44.60 -33.02
CA ARG A 166 -31.51 -45.22 -34.12
C ARG A 166 -30.39 -44.30 -34.70
N SER A 167 -29.20 -44.79 -35.09
CA SER A 167 -28.61 -46.15 -35.04
C SER A 167 -27.12 -46.16 -35.49
N LEU A 168 -26.21 -46.84 -34.77
CA LEU A 168 -24.90 -47.31 -35.30
C LEU A 168 -24.50 -48.74 -34.89
N TYR A 169 -25.44 -49.60 -34.48
CA TYR A 169 -25.15 -50.97 -34.04
C TYR A 169 -25.33 -52.01 -35.16
N ARG A 170 -24.39 -52.09 -36.12
CA ARG A 170 -24.43 -53.16 -37.15
C ARG A 170 -23.11 -53.51 -37.87
N ARG A 171 -21.98 -53.69 -37.17
CA ARG A 171 -20.75 -54.21 -37.83
C ARG A 171 -19.78 -55.15 -37.07
N GLN A 172 -19.85 -55.33 -35.75
CA GLN A 172 -18.86 -56.15 -35.01
C GLN A 172 -19.42 -57.27 -34.10
N VAL A 173 -20.62 -57.78 -34.37
CA VAL A 173 -21.18 -58.95 -33.65
C VAL A 173 -20.32 -60.23 -33.84
N LYS A 174 -19.40 -60.26 -34.82
CA LYS A 174 -18.40 -61.35 -34.98
C LYS A 174 -17.16 -61.25 -34.07
N LEU A 175 -16.97 -60.17 -33.30
CA LEU A 175 -15.78 -60.01 -32.43
C LEU A 175 -15.97 -60.61 -31.02
N MET A 176 -17.21 -60.69 -30.53
CA MET A 176 -17.51 -61.09 -29.14
C MET A 176 -17.15 -62.55 -28.79
N LEU A 177 -16.97 -63.44 -29.78
CA LEU A 177 -16.68 -64.84 -29.51
C LEU A 177 -15.19 -65.14 -29.23
N ALA A 178 -14.27 -64.20 -29.50
CA ALA A 178 -12.85 -64.35 -29.17
C ALA A 178 -12.54 -64.01 -27.70
N ILE A 179 -13.33 -63.10 -27.10
CA ILE A 179 -13.06 -62.54 -25.76
C ILE A 179 -13.24 -63.60 -24.65
N ALA A 180 -14.09 -64.60 -24.86
CA ALA A 180 -14.33 -65.69 -23.91
C ALA A 180 -13.11 -66.58 -23.64
N VAL A 181 -12.12 -66.64 -24.54
CA VAL A 181 -10.90 -67.44 -24.36
C VAL A 181 -9.76 -66.59 -23.76
N CYS A 182 -9.63 -65.32 -24.16
CA CYS A 182 -8.65 -64.40 -23.58
C CYS A 182 -8.97 -63.98 -22.14
N GLY A 183 -10.24 -64.06 -21.70
CA GLY A 183 -10.62 -63.77 -20.32
C GLY A 183 -9.95 -64.68 -19.29
N ALA A 184 -9.84 -65.98 -19.60
CA ALA A 184 -9.22 -66.96 -18.70
C ALA A 184 -7.70 -66.73 -18.56
N THR A 185 -7.00 -66.44 -19.66
CA THR A 185 -5.56 -66.17 -19.63
C THR A 185 -5.23 -64.83 -18.98
N ALA A 186 -6.05 -63.79 -19.19
CA ALA A 186 -5.89 -62.51 -18.52
C ALA A 186 -6.03 -62.62 -17.00
N VAL A 187 -7.02 -63.37 -16.50
CA VAL A 187 -7.20 -63.60 -15.05
C VAL A 187 -6.06 -64.45 -14.47
N ALA A 188 -5.59 -65.49 -15.18
CA ALA A 188 -4.45 -66.29 -14.74
C ALA A 188 -3.15 -65.47 -14.67
N ILE A 189 -2.87 -64.63 -15.68
CA ILE A 189 -1.69 -63.75 -15.70
C ILE A 189 -1.80 -62.68 -14.60
N LEU A 190 -2.97 -62.09 -14.37
CA LEU A 190 -3.19 -61.13 -13.29
C LEU A 190 -3.01 -61.77 -11.91
N ALA A 191 -3.46 -63.01 -11.71
CA ALA A 191 -3.25 -63.77 -10.48
C ALA A 191 -1.76 -64.10 -10.25
N VAL A 192 -1.01 -64.47 -11.29
CA VAL A 192 0.44 -64.70 -11.19
C VAL A 192 1.20 -63.40 -10.89
N ILE A 193 0.84 -62.28 -11.52
CA ILE A 193 1.43 -60.97 -11.22
C ILE A 193 1.16 -60.58 -9.76
N LEU A 194 -0.09 -60.70 -9.29
CA LEU A 194 -0.45 -60.43 -7.90
C LEU A 194 0.26 -61.35 -6.90
N ALA A 195 0.53 -62.61 -7.26
CA ALA A 195 1.28 -63.55 -6.43
C ALA A 195 2.79 -63.24 -6.39
N VAL A 196 3.36 -62.68 -7.46
CA VAL A 196 4.78 -62.32 -7.55
C VAL A 196 5.07 -60.93 -6.95
N THR A 197 4.10 -60.01 -6.94
CA THR A 197 4.23 -58.70 -6.28
C THR A 197 3.66 -58.66 -4.86
N ALA A 198 3.20 -59.79 -4.31
CA ALA A 198 2.74 -59.86 -2.92
C ALA A 198 3.91 -59.61 -1.95
N PRO A 199 3.80 -58.66 -0.99
CA PRO A 199 4.80 -58.52 0.06
C PRO A 199 4.82 -59.78 0.92
N LYS A 200 6.02 -60.23 1.32
CA LYS A 200 6.20 -61.42 2.15
C LYS A 200 5.34 -61.31 3.43
N PRO A 201 4.62 -62.38 3.86
CA PRO A 201 4.01 -62.44 5.18
C PRO A 201 5.11 -62.55 6.23
N GLY A 202 5.70 -61.41 6.58
CA GLY A 202 7.01 -61.32 7.21
C GLY A 202 7.21 -60.06 8.05
N SER A 203 6.13 -59.59 8.68
CA SER A 203 6.15 -58.81 9.91
C SER A 203 4.74 -58.78 10.50
N THR A 204 4.61 -59.17 11.76
CA THR A 204 3.53 -58.70 12.66
C THR A 204 3.48 -57.17 12.61
N PRO A 205 2.36 -56.49 12.95
CA PRO A 205 2.42 -55.10 13.38
C PRO A 205 3.34 -54.99 14.60
N GLN A 206 4.64 -54.80 14.34
CA GLN A 206 5.63 -54.52 15.36
C GLN A 206 5.15 -53.24 16.04
N PRO A 207 4.97 -53.24 17.37
CA PRO A 207 4.64 -52.02 18.07
C PRO A 207 5.69 -50.99 17.69
N GLN A 208 5.28 -49.89 17.05
CA GLN A 208 6.16 -48.74 16.94
C GLN A 208 6.60 -48.45 18.37
N PRO A 209 7.91 -48.43 18.69
CA PRO A 209 8.37 -47.98 19.99
C PRO A 209 7.68 -46.64 20.23
N PRO A 210 6.93 -46.47 21.34
CA PRO A 210 6.01 -45.35 21.48
C PRO A 210 6.81 -44.08 21.21
N GLU A 211 6.40 -43.29 20.20
CA GLU A 211 7.12 -42.06 19.85
C GLU A 211 7.21 -41.23 21.13
N VAL A 212 8.43 -41.15 21.68
CA VAL A 212 8.61 -40.76 23.08
C VAL A 212 8.34 -39.26 23.16
N ALA A 213 7.09 -38.91 23.47
CA ALA A 213 6.52 -37.61 23.20
C ALA A 213 7.35 -36.49 23.83
N THR A 214 7.96 -35.68 22.98
CA THR A 214 8.87 -34.63 23.42
C THR A 214 8.05 -33.47 23.99
N THR A 215 8.44 -33.01 25.18
CA THR A 215 7.70 -31.95 25.89
C THR A 215 8.42 -30.62 25.75
N LEU A 216 7.75 -29.64 25.15
CA LEU A 216 8.11 -28.24 25.27
C LEU A 216 7.53 -27.68 26.57
N LEU A 217 8.38 -27.00 27.35
CA LEU A 217 8.02 -26.27 28.56
C LEU A 217 8.28 -24.78 28.31
N PHE A 218 7.25 -23.94 28.30
CA PHE A 218 7.43 -22.50 28.11
C PHE A 218 7.60 -21.81 29.44
N ASP A 219 8.81 -21.29 29.67
CA ASP A 219 9.16 -20.51 30.85
C ASP A 219 8.69 -19.06 30.65
N ILE A 220 7.43 -18.83 31.01
CA ILE A 220 6.74 -17.55 30.88
C ILE A 220 5.98 -17.25 32.19
N PRO A 221 6.44 -16.23 32.96
CA PRO A 221 5.79 -15.78 34.19
C PRO A 221 4.32 -15.40 34.00
N ALA A 222 3.53 -15.49 35.07
CA ALA A 222 2.07 -15.32 35.00
C ALA A 222 1.65 -13.92 34.52
N GLU A 223 2.35 -12.89 34.99
CA GLU A 223 2.18 -11.49 34.60
C GLU A 223 2.53 -11.21 33.12
N GLN A 224 3.17 -12.17 32.43
CA GLN A 224 3.46 -12.11 31.01
C GLN A 224 2.46 -12.89 30.15
N ARG A 225 1.39 -13.47 30.73
CA ARG A 225 0.39 -14.26 30.00
C ARG A 225 -0.78 -13.44 29.44
N THR A 226 -0.98 -12.19 29.90
CA THR A 226 -1.97 -11.27 29.32
C THR A 226 -1.67 -11.03 27.84
N GLY A 227 -2.66 -11.25 26.97
CA GLY A 227 -2.50 -11.10 25.51
C GLY A 227 -1.65 -12.19 24.82
N LEU A 228 -1.09 -13.13 25.58
CA LEU A 228 -0.14 -14.13 25.09
C LEU A 228 -0.82 -15.13 24.15
N LYS A 229 -0.17 -15.43 23.02
CA LYS A 229 -0.51 -16.53 22.11
C LYS A 229 0.77 -17.23 21.70
N ILE A 230 0.78 -18.55 21.68
CA ILE A 230 1.95 -19.38 21.31
C ILE A 230 1.53 -20.38 20.24
N THR A 231 2.37 -20.57 19.24
CA THR A 231 2.24 -21.63 18.24
C THR A 231 3.54 -22.43 18.09
N VAL A 232 3.42 -23.73 17.83
CA VAL A 232 4.53 -24.68 17.60
C VAL A 232 4.28 -25.37 16.27
N GLY A 233 5.13 -25.11 15.26
CA GLY A 233 4.89 -25.59 13.89
C GLY A 233 3.60 -25.06 13.25
N GLY A 234 3.02 -23.99 13.80
CA GLY A 234 1.71 -23.44 13.43
C GLY A 234 0.54 -23.93 14.29
N ASN A 235 0.69 -25.01 15.06
CA ASN A 235 -0.34 -25.50 15.97
C ASN A 235 -0.41 -24.60 17.23
N PRO A 236 -1.59 -24.15 17.68
CA PRO A 236 -1.72 -23.33 18.88
C PRO A 236 -1.46 -24.14 20.17
N VAL A 237 -0.76 -23.52 21.12
CA VAL A 237 -0.52 -24.08 22.47
C VAL A 237 -1.55 -23.51 23.45
N ALA A 238 -2.14 -24.38 24.27
CA ALA A 238 -3.04 -23.96 25.34
C ALA A 238 -2.25 -23.28 26.46
N ILE A 239 -2.69 -22.09 26.88
CA ILE A 239 -2.06 -21.30 27.95
C ILE A 239 -2.92 -21.43 29.21
N PRO A 240 -2.52 -22.23 30.22
CA PRO A 240 -3.28 -22.37 31.45
C PRO A 240 -3.18 -21.11 32.33
N GLN A 241 -4.26 -20.84 33.07
CA GLN A 241 -4.38 -19.71 33.99
C GLN A 241 -3.35 -19.74 35.13
N SER A 242 -2.89 -20.93 35.51
CA SER A 242 -1.84 -21.15 36.52
C SER A 242 -0.98 -22.37 36.13
N GLY A 243 0.16 -22.55 36.80
CA GLY A 243 1.09 -23.66 36.51
C GLY A 243 1.93 -23.48 35.22
N PRO A 244 2.73 -24.49 34.85
CA PRO A 244 3.59 -24.44 33.67
C PRO A 244 2.77 -24.49 32.37
N ILE A 245 3.23 -23.77 31.34
CA ILE A 245 2.68 -23.90 29.98
C ILE A 245 3.46 -25.03 29.29
N THR A 246 2.79 -26.11 28.88
CA THR A 246 3.44 -27.26 28.24
C THR A 246 2.77 -27.63 26.92
N HIS A 247 3.56 -28.24 26.02
CA HIS A 247 3.08 -28.79 24.76
C HIS A 247 3.81 -30.10 24.45
N GLN A 248 3.08 -31.17 24.20
CA GLN A 248 3.64 -32.44 23.72
C GLN A 248 3.59 -32.49 22.20
N CYS A 249 4.68 -32.95 21.60
CA CYS A 249 4.85 -33.06 20.15
C CYS A 249 5.78 -34.24 19.82
N ALA A 250 5.79 -34.65 18.55
CA ALA A 250 6.74 -35.65 18.07
C ALA A 250 8.17 -35.09 18.06
N PRO A 251 9.22 -35.93 18.00
CA PRO A 251 10.59 -35.47 17.82
C PRO A 251 10.78 -34.81 16.44
N GLY A 252 11.56 -33.73 16.36
CA GLY A 252 11.76 -32.99 15.10
C GLY A 252 12.10 -31.51 15.30
N THR A 253 12.19 -30.76 14.21
CA THR A 253 12.45 -29.32 14.24
C THR A 253 11.16 -28.52 14.10
N TYR A 254 10.90 -27.65 15.08
CA TYR A 254 9.72 -26.80 15.15
C TYR A 254 10.08 -25.33 15.16
N ARG A 255 9.36 -24.55 14.35
CA ARG A 255 9.32 -23.09 14.47
C ARG A 255 8.27 -22.72 15.51
N ILE A 256 8.73 -22.11 16.59
CA ILE A 256 7.94 -21.55 17.69
C ILE A 256 7.70 -20.07 17.39
N VAL A 257 6.45 -19.61 17.54
CA VAL A 257 6.10 -18.19 17.48
C VAL A 257 5.24 -17.84 18.67
N ALA A 258 5.73 -16.93 19.51
CA ALA A 258 4.99 -16.37 20.63
C ALA A 258 4.72 -14.87 20.40
N THR A 259 3.49 -14.42 20.63
CA THR A 259 3.07 -13.03 20.46
C THR A 259 2.39 -12.52 21.73
N ARG A 260 2.60 -11.24 22.04
CA ARG A 260 1.99 -10.54 23.17
C ARG A 260 1.77 -9.06 22.83
N ASP A 261 0.75 -8.46 23.41
CA ASP A 261 0.39 -7.06 23.17
C ASP A 261 1.54 -6.10 23.57
N GLY A 262 1.85 -5.13 22.71
CA GLY A 262 2.97 -4.19 22.90
C GLY A 262 4.36 -4.74 22.57
N TYR A 263 4.51 -6.01 22.20
CA TYR A 263 5.79 -6.63 21.83
C TYR A 263 5.79 -7.15 20.39
N LEU A 264 6.97 -7.29 19.81
CA LEU A 264 7.17 -7.97 18.52
C LEU A 264 6.99 -9.50 18.67
N PRO A 265 6.67 -10.24 17.59
CA PRO A 265 6.61 -11.69 17.61
C PRO A 265 7.97 -12.31 17.95
N ALA A 266 8.06 -12.97 19.12
CA ALA A 266 9.23 -13.75 19.50
C ALA A 266 9.22 -15.06 18.68
N ILE A 267 10.22 -15.23 17.82
CA ILE A 267 10.35 -16.37 16.91
C ILE A 267 11.60 -17.15 17.28
N GLN A 268 11.48 -18.47 17.45
CA GLN A 268 12.60 -19.35 17.76
C GLN A 268 12.44 -20.68 17.02
N GLU A 269 13.54 -21.23 16.50
CA GLU A 269 13.56 -22.59 15.96
C GLU A 269 14.23 -23.53 16.97
N VAL A 270 13.62 -24.70 17.16
CA VAL A 270 14.01 -25.68 18.19
C VAL A 270 13.96 -27.07 17.58
N THR A 271 15.07 -27.81 17.68
CA THR A 271 15.11 -29.25 17.34
C THR A 271 14.99 -30.07 18.61
N LEU A 272 14.08 -31.03 18.59
CA LEU A 272 13.61 -31.83 19.71
C LEU A 272 13.98 -33.30 19.51
N GLN A 273 14.64 -33.88 20.52
CA GLN A 273 15.01 -35.29 20.55
C GLN A 273 13.90 -36.17 21.17
N PRO A 274 13.85 -37.48 20.89
CA PRO A 274 12.91 -38.40 21.52
C PRO A 274 13.00 -38.38 23.06
N GLY A 275 11.88 -38.14 23.73
CA GLY A 275 11.76 -38.13 25.19
C GLY A 275 12.41 -36.93 25.89
N GLU A 276 12.90 -35.94 25.14
CA GLU A 276 13.45 -34.72 25.72
C GLU A 276 12.35 -33.87 26.42
N THR A 277 12.74 -33.10 27.43
CA THR A 277 11.96 -31.95 27.89
C THR A 277 12.79 -30.69 27.66
N ARG A 278 12.32 -29.83 26.76
CA ARG A 278 13.03 -28.63 26.32
C ARG A 278 12.33 -27.38 26.86
N THR A 279 13.01 -26.67 27.75
CA THR A 279 12.57 -25.34 28.20
C THR A 279 12.77 -24.30 27.10
N VAL A 280 11.78 -23.44 26.90
CA VAL A 280 11.77 -22.35 25.91
C VAL A 280 11.31 -21.06 26.60
N ALA A 281 12.19 -20.05 26.62
CA ALA A 281 11.90 -18.72 27.14
C ALA A 281 11.91 -17.71 25.98
N PRO A 282 10.75 -17.22 25.50
CA PRO A 282 10.70 -16.25 24.41
C PRO A 282 11.38 -14.92 24.80
N ARG A 283 12.22 -14.40 23.91
CA ARG A 283 12.83 -13.07 24.10
C ARG A 283 11.87 -11.99 23.62
N TRP A 284 11.45 -11.12 24.55
CA TRP A 284 10.47 -10.06 24.28
C TRP A 284 11.13 -8.73 23.90
N GLU A 285 11.07 -8.38 22.63
CA GLU A 285 11.43 -7.04 22.14
C GLU A 285 10.17 -6.18 22.05
N LYS A 286 10.18 -4.97 22.64
CA LYS A 286 9.04 -4.04 22.56
C LYS A 286 8.79 -3.65 21.11
N ARG A 287 7.52 -3.43 20.76
CA ARG A 287 7.18 -2.83 19.46
C ARG A 287 7.58 -1.34 19.48
N PRO A 288 8.29 -0.83 18.46
CA PRO A 288 8.61 0.60 18.41
C PRO A 288 7.37 1.50 18.36
N GLN A 289 7.52 2.73 18.83
CA GLN A 289 6.44 3.70 19.01
C GLN A 289 6.82 5.04 18.37
N LEU A 290 5.90 5.64 17.62
CA LEU A 290 6.00 7.02 17.15
C LEU A 290 5.07 7.90 17.97
N VAL A 291 5.63 8.86 18.71
CA VAL A 291 4.89 9.78 19.57
C VAL A 291 4.74 11.11 18.83
N VAL A 292 3.59 11.28 18.17
CA VAL A 292 3.34 12.42 17.28
C VAL A 292 2.70 13.56 18.07
N GLN A 293 3.41 14.68 18.19
CA GLN A 293 2.98 15.95 18.79
C GLN A 293 1.99 16.67 17.87
N TRP A 294 0.74 16.19 17.86
CA TRP A 294 -0.37 16.77 17.11
C TRP A 294 -1.51 17.04 18.08
N PRO A 295 -1.71 18.28 18.58
CA PRO A 295 -2.70 18.59 19.60
C PRO A 295 -4.14 18.32 19.15
N GLN A 296 -5.00 17.90 20.07
CA GLN A 296 -6.37 17.46 19.80
C GLN A 296 -7.22 18.53 19.08
N HIS A 297 -7.02 19.82 19.38
CA HIS A 297 -7.73 20.92 18.71
C HIS A 297 -7.32 21.08 17.23
N GLU A 298 -6.15 20.57 16.83
CA GLU A 298 -5.69 20.52 15.44
C GLU A 298 -6.10 19.23 14.71
N ARG A 299 -6.61 18.22 15.45
CA ARG A 299 -7.09 16.93 14.89
C ARG A 299 -8.51 17.07 14.33
N GLN A 300 -8.72 18.03 13.43
CA GLN A 300 -10.00 18.20 12.74
C GLN A 300 -10.05 17.27 11.52
N VAL A 301 -10.90 16.23 11.62
CA VAL A 301 -10.98 15.09 10.66
C VAL A 301 -9.60 14.49 10.38
N PRO A 302 -8.92 13.95 11.41
CA PRO A 302 -7.55 13.49 11.29
C PRO A 302 -7.50 12.17 10.50
N ARG A 303 -6.53 12.05 9.59
CA ARG A 303 -6.16 10.78 8.97
C ARG A 303 -4.67 10.55 9.21
N VAL A 304 -4.33 9.37 9.69
CA VAL A 304 -2.96 8.87 9.84
C VAL A 304 -2.80 7.69 8.89
N GLU A 305 -1.68 7.62 8.19
CA GLU A 305 -1.27 6.46 7.40
C GLU A 305 0.15 6.02 7.77
N ILE A 306 0.35 4.71 7.90
CA ILE A 306 1.63 4.07 8.18
C ILE A 306 1.86 3.05 7.06
N ASP A 307 2.97 3.16 6.33
CA ASP A 307 3.29 2.31 5.18
C ASP A 307 2.12 2.24 4.16
N GLY A 308 1.40 3.35 4.00
CA GLY A 308 0.21 3.48 3.13
C GLY A 308 -1.08 2.83 3.67
N ARG A 309 -1.11 2.39 4.93
CA ARG A 309 -2.29 1.81 5.60
C ARG A 309 -2.88 2.81 6.58
N PRO A 310 -4.21 3.02 6.63
CA PRO A 310 -4.81 3.90 7.63
C PRO A 310 -4.56 3.38 9.05
N TYR A 311 -4.36 4.30 9.98
CA TYR A 311 -4.26 4.05 11.42
C TYR A 311 -5.32 4.88 12.14
N ASP A 312 -6.20 4.20 12.86
CA ASP A 312 -7.25 4.84 13.67
C ASP A 312 -6.64 5.33 14.99
N ILE A 313 -6.74 6.63 15.25
CA ILE A 313 -6.28 7.24 16.50
C ILE A 313 -7.20 6.75 17.64
N PRO A 314 -6.67 6.15 18.73
CA PRO A 314 -7.48 5.73 19.87
C PRO A 314 -8.26 6.89 20.49
N SER A 315 -9.49 6.64 20.94
CA SER A 315 -10.37 7.67 21.53
C SER A 315 -9.86 8.24 22.86
N ASP A 316 -8.96 7.52 23.52
CA ASP A 316 -8.24 7.86 24.75
C ASP A 316 -6.85 8.47 24.49
N ALA A 317 -6.47 8.70 23.23
CA ALA A 317 -5.18 9.29 22.88
C ALA A 317 -5.02 10.72 23.45
N GLY A 318 -3.83 11.00 24.00
CA GLY A 318 -3.56 12.20 24.79
C GLY A 318 -3.88 13.53 24.09
N GLN A 319 -4.13 14.58 24.87
CA GLN A 319 -4.57 15.88 24.36
C GLN A 319 -3.51 16.59 23.51
N ALA A 320 -2.22 16.41 23.80
CA ALA A 320 -1.11 16.98 23.03
C ALA A 320 -0.57 16.04 21.93
N GLU A 321 -0.66 14.72 22.16
CA GLU A 321 0.12 13.72 21.42
C GLU A 321 -0.69 12.45 21.13
N ILE A 322 -0.34 11.76 20.06
CA ILE A 322 -0.81 10.39 19.77
C ILE A 322 0.38 9.42 19.81
N GLN A 323 0.18 8.21 20.34
CA GLN A 323 1.17 7.13 20.26
C GLN A 323 0.77 6.19 19.13
N VAL A 324 1.72 5.86 18.26
CA VAL A 324 1.49 5.09 17.04
C VAL A 324 2.46 3.91 16.99
N PRO A 325 2.02 2.67 17.31
CA PRO A 325 2.89 1.50 17.29
C PRO A 325 3.23 1.11 15.85
N VAL A 326 4.51 0.86 15.58
CA VAL A 326 5.02 0.51 14.25
C VAL A 326 5.90 -0.75 14.27
N GLU A 327 6.07 -1.37 13.11
CA GLU A 327 7.07 -2.44 12.94
C GLU A 327 8.46 -1.83 12.68
N PRO A 328 9.57 -2.50 13.06
CA PRO A 328 10.91 -2.00 12.85
C PRO A 328 11.34 -1.97 11.37
N GLY A 329 12.37 -1.17 11.09
CA GLY A 329 12.92 -0.91 9.75
C GLY A 329 12.45 0.43 9.17
N LYS A 330 12.62 0.60 7.85
CA LYS A 330 12.15 1.82 7.14
C LYS A 330 10.63 1.88 7.13
N ARG A 331 10.04 2.90 7.73
CA ARG A 331 8.60 3.22 7.76
C ARG A 331 8.32 4.51 6.99
N HIS A 332 7.10 4.63 6.45
CA HIS A 332 6.57 5.88 5.91
C HIS A 332 5.35 6.32 6.72
N LEU A 333 5.44 7.45 7.41
CA LEU A 333 4.35 8.08 8.16
C LEU A 333 3.76 9.22 7.32
N LYS A 334 2.42 9.27 7.23
CA LYS A 334 1.70 10.33 6.55
C LYS A 334 0.51 10.82 7.36
N LEU A 335 0.37 12.13 7.52
CA LEU A 335 -0.63 12.78 8.38
C LEU A 335 -1.40 13.82 7.57
N PHE A 336 -2.73 13.81 7.68
CA PHE A 336 -3.59 14.77 6.98
C PHE A 336 -4.35 15.63 8.00
N ARG A 337 -4.22 16.95 7.86
CA ARG A 337 -4.94 17.97 8.63
C ARG A 337 -5.80 18.81 7.70
N ALA A 338 -7.02 19.15 8.11
CA ALA A 338 -7.90 20.04 7.34
C ALA A 338 -7.20 21.37 6.98
N GLY A 339 -7.33 21.81 5.73
CA GLY A 339 -6.74 23.06 5.23
C GLY A 339 -5.22 23.07 5.02
N HIS A 340 -4.54 21.92 5.16
CA HIS A 340 -3.09 21.82 5.06
C HIS A 340 -2.64 20.71 4.11
N GLU A 341 -1.44 20.84 3.54
CA GLU A 341 -0.79 19.75 2.79
C GLU A 341 -0.54 18.55 3.72
N PRO A 342 -0.58 17.31 3.20
CA PRO A 342 -0.21 16.13 3.99
C PRO A 342 1.25 16.22 4.45
N PHE A 343 1.48 16.05 5.75
CA PHE A 343 2.83 15.88 6.29
C PHE A 343 3.28 14.44 6.00
N GLU A 344 4.42 14.28 5.31
CA GLU A 344 5.01 12.99 4.96
C GLU A 344 6.43 12.87 5.53
N LEU A 345 6.75 11.72 6.13
CA LEU A 345 8.05 11.44 6.73
C LEU A 345 8.44 9.97 6.50
N GLU A 346 9.59 9.75 5.86
CA GLU A 346 10.27 8.45 5.89
C GLU A 346 11.29 8.42 7.05
N LEU A 347 11.36 7.30 7.75
CA LEU A 347 12.20 7.11 8.93
C LEU A 347 12.61 5.64 9.08
N THR A 348 13.75 5.36 9.71
CA THR A 348 14.15 4.00 10.11
C THR A 348 13.98 3.84 11.62
N VAL A 349 13.26 2.81 12.07
CA VAL A 349 12.94 2.60 13.49
C VAL A 349 13.50 1.26 13.98
N ALA A 350 14.23 1.27 15.09
CA ALA A 350 14.78 0.06 15.70
C ALA A 350 13.75 -0.64 16.63
N PRO A 351 13.87 -1.95 16.90
CA PRO A 351 13.07 -2.63 17.92
C PRO A 351 13.11 -1.91 19.27
N GLY A 352 11.95 -1.75 19.91
CA GLY A 352 11.80 -1.06 21.19
C GLY A 352 12.09 0.44 21.21
N GLN A 353 12.42 1.07 20.08
CA GLN A 353 12.67 2.51 20.00
C GLN A 353 11.37 3.31 20.11
N GLU A 354 11.40 4.37 20.92
CA GLU A 354 10.39 5.45 20.88
C GLU A 354 10.98 6.64 20.12
N LEU A 355 10.23 7.21 19.18
CA LEU A 355 10.61 8.41 18.44
C LEU A 355 9.52 9.47 18.52
N ARG A 356 9.87 10.67 18.99
CA ARG A 356 8.96 11.81 19.07
C ARG A 356 9.00 12.61 17.76
N ILE A 357 7.83 12.96 17.22
CA ILE A 357 7.70 13.64 15.92
C ILE A 357 6.80 14.86 16.10
N ARG A 358 7.20 16.04 15.65
CA ARG A 358 6.33 17.23 15.56
C ARG A 358 6.02 17.51 14.08
N PRO A 359 4.76 17.35 13.62
CA PRO A 359 4.40 17.68 12.24
C PRO A 359 4.53 19.19 12.00
N VAL A 360 5.14 19.56 10.87
CA VAL A 360 5.16 20.95 10.39
C VAL A 360 4.14 21.05 9.27
N TRP A 361 3.09 21.84 9.50
CA TRP A 361 1.94 21.93 8.59
C TRP A 361 2.11 23.09 7.61
N LYS A 362 1.95 22.82 6.32
CA LYS A 362 1.90 23.85 5.27
C LYS A 362 0.44 24.13 4.90
N PRO A 363 -0.06 25.38 4.99
CA PRO A 363 -1.42 25.71 4.56
C PRO A 363 -1.61 25.42 3.07
N LEU A 364 -2.76 24.87 2.69
CA LEU A 364 -3.15 24.78 1.29
C LEU A 364 -3.45 26.19 0.78
N ALA A 365 -2.69 26.63 -0.23
CA ALA A 365 -2.86 27.94 -0.83
C ALA A 365 -4.23 28.05 -1.52
N THR A 366 -5.19 28.67 -0.85
CA THR A 366 -6.51 28.97 -1.42
C THR A 366 -6.35 29.96 -2.57
N VAL A 367 -6.68 29.54 -3.79
CA VAL A 367 -6.79 30.45 -4.94
C VAL A 367 -7.98 31.37 -4.67
N ALA A 368 -7.68 32.61 -4.25
CA ALA A 368 -8.71 33.59 -3.96
C ALA A 368 -9.39 34.04 -5.28
N GLU A 369 -10.68 33.72 -5.41
CA GLU A 369 -11.53 34.39 -6.40
C GLU A 369 -11.55 35.90 -6.12
N ASN A 370 -11.51 36.70 -7.20
CA ASN A 370 -11.30 38.14 -7.12
C ASN A 370 -12.57 38.91 -7.52
N PRO A 371 -13.38 39.42 -6.56
CA PRO A 371 -14.55 40.23 -6.85
C PRO A 371 -14.19 41.72 -6.91
N ALA A 372 -14.12 42.29 -8.11
CA ALA A 372 -14.01 43.74 -8.30
C ALA A 372 -15.38 44.42 -8.16
N GLY A 373 -15.50 45.40 -7.25
CA GLY A 373 -16.72 46.19 -7.03
C GLY A 373 -16.43 47.51 -6.28
N PRO A 374 -16.95 48.68 -6.71
CA PRO A 374 -16.47 50.01 -6.27
C PRO A 374 -17.31 50.63 -5.12
N PRO A 375 -16.92 51.82 -4.57
CA PRO A 375 -17.28 52.22 -3.21
C PRO A 375 -18.49 53.18 -3.09
N SER A 376 -18.88 53.49 -1.86
CA SER A 376 -19.76 54.63 -1.49
C SER A 376 -19.37 55.16 -0.10
N ALA A 377 -19.58 56.46 0.15
CA ALA A 377 -19.03 57.14 1.33
C ALA A 377 -19.96 58.21 1.93
N THR A 378 -20.09 58.18 3.26
CA THR A 378 -20.65 59.22 4.16
C THR A 378 -20.07 58.95 5.57
N VAL A 379 -19.50 59.87 6.39
CA VAL A 379 -19.67 61.33 6.60
C VAL A 379 -21.02 61.58 7.30
N GLN A 380 -21.16 62.17 8.52
CA GLN A 380 -20.36 63.20 9.23
C GLN A 380 -20.43 63.13 10.83
N PRO A 381 -20.37 64.19 11.71
CA PRO A 381 -19.42 64.18 12.86
C PRO A 381 -19.95 64.65 14.26
N GLY A 382 -19.03 64.97 15.19
CA GLY A 382 -19.17 65.88 16.36
C GLY A 382 -19.05 65.19 17.73
N ASN A 383 -18.51 65.77 18.82
CA ASN A 383 -17.77 67.03 19.12
C ASN A 383 -16.72 66.69 20.24
N ALA A 384 -15.55 67.34 20.38
CA ALA A 384 -15.26 68.66 21.00
C ALA A 384 -15.71 68.75 22.49
N GLU A 385 -15.00 69.31 23.47
CA GLU A 385 -13.82 70.24 23.57
C GLU A 385 -13.02 69.86 24.89
N GLU A 386 -11.84 70.33 25.33
CA GLU A 386 -10.71 71.22 24.89
C GLU A 386 -9.50 71.04 25.88
N MET A 387 -8.32 71.62 25.60
CA MET A 387 -7.21 72.03 26.52
C MET A 387 -6.35 70.96 27.27
N THR A 388 -5.02 71.07 27.41
CA THR A 388 -4.01 72.12 27.09
C THR A 388 -2.72 71.60 26.40
N THR A 389 -1.85 72.55 26.00
CA THR A 389 -0.65 72.50 25.13
C THR A 389 0.71 72.33 25.88
N PRO A 390 1.90 72.30 25.21
CA PRO A 390 2.34 71.46 24.06
C PRO A 390 3.82 70.97 24.15
N ASP A 391 4.21 69.92 23.39
CA ASP A 391 5.56 69.87 22.76
C ASP A 391 5.58 68.94 21.52
N LYS A 392 6.73 68.84 20.83
CA LYS A 392 6.88 68.49 19.41
C LYS A 392 7.97 67.42 19.18
N PRO A 393 7.99 66.70 18.04
CA PRO A 393 6.93 65.91 17.43
C PRO A 393 7.25 64.39 17.51
N SER A 394 6.22 63.54 17.64
CA SER A 394 6.36 62.10 17.41
C SER A 394 5.51 61.68 16.21
N GLU A 395 6.11 60.97 15.26
CA GLU A 395 5.49 60.63 13.98
C GLU A 395 4.42 59.53 14.12
N GLN A 396 3.39 59.57 13.28
CA GLN A 396 2.18 58.77 13.47
C GLN A 396 2.35 57.30 13.08
N THR A 397 1.83 56.42 13.94
CA THR A 397 1.71 54.97 13.70
C THR A 397 0.93 54.66 12.41
N ARG A 398 1.54 53.90 11.50
CA ARG A 398 0.83 52.97 10.61
C ARG A 398 0.91 51.55 11.17
N PRO A 399 -0.04 50.65 10.83
CA PRO A 399 -0.23 49.38 11.53
C PRO A 399 1.03 48.50 11.48
N ALA A 400 1.24 47.74 12.55
CA ALA A 400 2.44 46.95 12.76
C ALA A 400 2.72 45.98 11.60
N ALA A 401 3.95 46.01 11.11
CA ALA A 401 4.47 45.00 10.20
C ALA A 401 4.60 43.63 10.89
N SER A 402 4.76 42.59 10.10
CA SER A 402 4.94 41.20 10.54
C SER A 402 5.93 41.07 11.71
N THR A 403 5.54 40.34 12.75
CA THR A 403 6.46 39.96 13.83
C THR A 403 7.67 39.21 13.26
N PRO A 404 8.92 39.65 13.52
CA PRO A 404 10.09 38.95 13.04
C PRO A 404 10.23 37.61 13.77
N VAL A 405 10.44 36.53 13.01
CA VAL A 405 10.81 35.23 13.58
C VAL A 405 12.26 35.34 14.05
N VAL A 406 12.46 35.33 15.36
CA VAL A 406 13.80 35.30 15.96
C VAL A 406 14.38 33.91 15.76
N LYS A 407 15.46 33.82 14.96
CA LYS A 407 16.20 32.57 14.72
C LYS A 407 16.94 32.13 15.98
N ALA A 408 17.25 30.84 16.11
CA ALA A 408 18.07 30.38 17.21
C ALA A 408 19.54 30.79 17.02
N PRO A 409 20.28 31.19 18.07
CA PRO A 409 21.73 31.35 17.93
C PRO A 409 22.38 30.02 17.53
N VAL A 410 23.47 30.07 16.78
CA VAL A 410 24.25 28.86 16.45
C VAL A 410 24.79 28.24 17.77
N PRO A 411 24.59 26.93 18.02
CA PRO A 411 25.04 26.28 19.25
C PRO A 411 26.54 26.44 19.48
N SER A 412 26.98 26.48 20.75
CA SER A 412 28.37 26.77 21.07
C SER A 412 29.32 25.66 20.58
N ALA A 413 30.59 26.00 20.36
CA ALA A 413 31.60 25.04 19.92
C ALA A 413 31.76 23.83 20.86
N SER A 414 31.43 23.97 22.14
CA SER A 414 31.42 22.85 23.11
C SER A 414 30.24 21.90 22.88
N GLU A 415 29.05 22.45 22.61
CA GLU A 415 27.84 21.67 22.34
C GLU A 415 27.91 20.98 20.98
N LEU A 416 28.42 21.69 19.95
CA LEU A 416 28.68 21.12 18.63
C LEU A 416 29.72 19.98 18.72
N ALA A 417 30.81 20.15 19.46
CA ALA A 417 31.81 19.08 19.64
C ALA A 417 31.26 17.87 20.43
N GLN A 418 30.29 18.07 21.32
CA GLN A 418 29.59 16.98 22.01
C GLN A 418 28.61 16.25 21.09
N ALA A 419 27.80 16.99 20.32
CA ALA A 419 26.91 16.45 19.31
C ALA A 419 27.67 15.70 18.21
N GLU A 420 28.79 16.24 17.71
CA GLU A 420 29.64 15.57 16.72
C GLU A 420 30.20 14.24 17.21
N ARG A 421 30.63 14.15 18.47
CA ARG A 421 31.12 12.90 19.09
C ARG A 421 30.00 11.87 19.26
N LYS A 422 28.88 12.28 19.87
CA LYS A 422 27.67 11.48 20.05
C LYS A 422 27.15 10.91 18.72
N LEU A 423 27.13 11.74 17.68
CA LEU A 423 26.68 11.34 16.35
C LEU A 423 27.72 10.51 15.60
N ALA A 424 29.03 10.64 15.86
CA ALA A 424 30.06 9.82 15.21
C ALA A 424 29.93 8.32 15.53
N GLU A 425 29.46 7.96 16.74
CA GLU A 425 29.20 6.58 17.13
C GLU A 425 28.04 5.93 16.35
N THR A 426 27.13 6.73 15.79
CA THR A 426 25.89 6.25 15.13
C THR A 426 25.87 6.52 13.62
N VAL A 427 26.45 7.62 13.15
CA VAL A 427 26.41 8.09 11.76
C VAL A 427 27.82 8.50 11.31
N THR A 428 28.55 7.54 10.73
CA THR A 428 29.87 7.73 10.14
C THR A 428 29.80 7.64 8.62
N ILE A 429 30.29 8.68 7.92
CA ILE A 429 30.62 8.64 6.50
C ILE A 429 32.12 8.37 6.39
N ALA A 430 32.53 7.33 5.66
CA ALA A 430 33.94 7.14 5.34
C ALA A 430 34.39 8.22 4.33
N ALA A 431 35.53 8.87 4.55
CA ALA A 431 36.05 9.88 3.61
C ALA A 431 36.23 9.32 2.18
N SER A 432 36.57 8.03 2.08
CA SER A 432 36.70 7.23 0.86
C SER A 432 35.39 6.64 0.31
N ALA A 433 34.22 6.94 0.91
CA ALA A 433 32.93 6.47 0.43
C ALA A 433 32.64 6.95 -1.01
N GLN A 434 31.96 6.11 -1.80
CA GLN A 434 31.59 6.47 -3.17
C GLN A 434 30.51 7.55 -3.20
N ALA A 435 30.45 8.36 -4.26
CA ALA A 435 29.45 9.44 -4.38
C ALA A 435 27.98 8.95 -4.25
N ALA A 436 27.68 7.71 -4.67
CA ALA A 436 26.35 7.12 -4.47
C ALA A 436 26.04 6.79 -2.99
N GLU A 437 27.05 6.45 -2.20
CA GLU A 437 26.92 6.24 -0.76
C GLU A 437 26.86 7.58 -0.01
N LYS A 438 27.70 8.55 -0.37
CA LYS A 438 27.64 9.92 0.16
C LYS A 438 26.27 10.56 -0.12
N ARG A 439 25.71 10.39 -1.33
CA ARG A 439 24.31 10.77 -1.67
C ARG A 439 23.31 10.16 -0.69
N ARG A 440 23.34 8.83 -0.51
CA ARG A 440 22.44 8.12 0.41
C ARG A 440 22.53 8.66 1.84
N MET A 441 23.75 8.81 2.34
CA MET A 441 24.02 9.32 3.70
C MET A 441 23.62 10.79 3.85
N ALA A 442 23.75 11.61 2.81
CA ALA A 442 23.28 13.00 2.82
C ALA A 442 21.76 13.09 2.97
N TYR A 443 20.98 12.33 2.18
CA TYR A 443 19.52 12.31 2.33
C TYR A 443 19.06 11.77 3.70
N GLU A 444 19.80 10.80 4.27
CA GLU A 444 19.54 10.25 5.60
C GLU A 444 19.86 11.28 6.71
N LEU A 445 21.01 11.94 6.64
CA LEU A 445 21.39 13.05 7.52
C LEU A 445 20.42 14.23 7.45
N PHE A 446 19.94 14.58 6.25
CA PHE A 446 18.94 15.62 6.05
C PHE A 446 17.64 15.27 6.79
N GLY A 447 17.11 14.06 6.58
CA GLY A 447 15.89 13.59 7.25
C GLY A 447 16.03 13.58 8.79
N LEU A 448 17.19 13.16 9.31
CA LEU A 448 17.47 13.19 10.74
C LEU A 448 17.58 14.63 11.28
N GLY A 449 18.29 15.51 10.60
CA GLY A 449 18.43 16.93 10.98
C GLY A 449 17.11 17.69 10.94
N MET A 450 16.22 17.35 10.00
CA MET A 450 14.86 17.87 9.92
C MET A 450 13.93 17.32 11.02
N GLY A 451 14.18 16.10 11.50
CA GLY A 451 13.36 15.42 12.51
C GLY A 451 13.71 15.76 13.96
N ILE A 452 14.96 16.13 14.26
CA ILE A 452 15.36 16.55 15.61
C ILE A 452 14.88 17.98 15.88
N VAL A 453 14.29 18.20 17.06
CA VAL A 453 13.85 19.53 17.55
C VAL A 453 14.40 19.82 18.95
N ASP A 454 14.41 18.83 19.82
CA ASP A 454 14.78 19.00 21.25
C ASP A 454 16.31 19.07 21.50
N SER A 455 17.12 19.06 20.43
CA SER A 455 18.58 19.23 20.51
C SER A 455 19.09 20.09 19.34
N PRO A 456 19.21 21.41 19.52
CA PRO A 456 19.69 22.33 18.49
C PRO A 456 21.10 21.99 17.99
N ALA A 457 21.98 21.49 18.88
CA ALA A 457 23.33 21.06 18.52
C ALA A 457 23.35 19.83 17.62
N ASP A 458 22.56 18.78 17.92
CA ASP A 458 22.47 17.62 17.04
C ASP A 458 21.83 17.99 15.69
N GLN A 459 20.77 18.82 15.70
CA GLN A 459 20.12 19.32 14.48
C GLN A 459 21.10 20.10 13.59
N PHE A 460 21.85 21.04 14.15
CA PHE A 460 22.85 21.83 13.41
C PHE A 460 23.92 20.92 12.79
N VAL A 461 24.47 19.98 13.57
CA VAL A 461 25.50 19.04 13.10
C VAL A 461 24.97 18.12 12.00
N LEU A 462 23.74 17.63 12.11
CA LEU A 462 23.13 16.75 11.09
C LEU A 462 22.85 17.48 9.77
N LEU A 463 22.26 18.68 9.82
CA LEU A 463 22.00 19.49 8.63
C LEU A 463 23.33 19.95 7.98
N LYS A 464 24.34 20.32 8.77
CA LYS A 464 25.68 20.66 8.26
C LYS A 464 26.37 19.47 7.61
N LYS A 465 26.40 18.29 8.26
CA LYS A 465 26.98 17.07 7.66
C LYS A 465 26.19 16.63 6.40
N SER A 466 24.88 16.85 6.36
CA SER A 466 24.07 16.64 5.16
C SER A 466 24.49 17.56 4.01
N MET A 467 24.70 18.85 4.30
CA MET A 467 25.13 19.86 3.33
C MET A 467 26.48 19.48 2.71
N GLU A 468 27.45 19.14 3.55
CA GLU A 468 28.80 18.71 3.16
C GLU A 468 28.76 17.42 2.33
N ALA A 469 28.06 16.39 2.82
CA ALA A 469 27.95 15.10 2.12
C ALA A 469 27.18 15.20 0.78
N ALA A 470 26.20 16.10 0.69
CA ALA A 470 25.48 16.39 -0.56
C ALA A 470 26.39 17.09 -1.59
N ALA A 471 27.21 18.05 -1.16
CA ALA A 471 28.19 18.70 -2.03
C ALA A 471 29.22 17.70 -2.56
N GLU A 472 29.80 16.87 -1.69
CA GLU A 472 30.75 15.80 -2.08
C GLU A 472 30.12 14.72 -2.98
N ALA A 473 28.80 14.51 -2.89
CA ALA A 473 28.07 13.57 -3.74
C ALA A 473 27.69 14.13 -5.12
N GLY A 474 27.83 15.45 -5.33
CA GLY A 474 27.36 16.14 -6.53
C GLY A 474 25.85 16.40 -6.54
N GLU A 475 25.23 16.63 -5.38
CA GLU A 475 23.80 16.88 -5.20
C GLU A 475 23.52 18.34 -4.80
N PRO A 476 23.69 19.32 -5.70
CA PRO A 476 23.59 20.74 -5.37
C PRO A 476 22.23 21.13 -4.79
N ALA A 477 21.13 20.55 -5.29
CA ALA A 477 19.78 20.82 -4.80
C ALA A 477 19.58 20.44 -3.33
N LEU A 478 20.19 19.33 -2.87
CA LEU A 478 20.13 18.92 -1.47
C LEU A 478 21.09 19.76 -0.60
N ALA A 479 22.28 20.06 -1.12
CA ALA A 479 23.27 20.87 -0.42
C ALA A 479 22.78 22.30 -0.16
N PHE A 480 22.22 22.97 -1.19
CA PHE A 480 21.63 24.30 -1.06
C PHE A 480 20.44 24.28 -0.09
N ARG A 481 19.55 23.29 -0.20
CA ARG A 481 18.42 23.13 0.73
C ARG A 481 18.87 22.96 2.19
N ALA A 482 19.95 22.22 2.43
CA ALA A 482 20.52 22.07 3.78
C ALA A 482 21.12 23.39 4.30
N ALA A 483 21.76 24.20 3.45
CA ALA A 483 22.22 25.54 3.80
C ALA A 483 21.04 26.49 4.12
N ASP A 484 19.96 26.42 3.35
CA ASP A 484 18.76 27.24 3.57
C ASP A 484 17.99 26.83 4.83
N GLU A 485 17.83 25.53 5.12
CA GLU A 485 17.21 25.06 6.37
C GLU A 485 18.07 25.40 7.61
N LEU A 486 19.40 25.39 7.49
CA LEU A 486 20.30 25.93 8.54
C LEU A 486 20.05 27.44 8.74
N ALA A 487 19.95 28.20 7.65
CA ALA A 487 19.71 29.65 7.71
C ALA A 487 18.28 30.02 8.12
N GLU A 488 17.28 29.16 7.97
CA GLU A 488 15.92 29.37 8.48
C GLU A 488 15.87 29.19 10.00
N ARG A 489 16.54 28.14 10.49
CA ARG A 489 16.48 27.71 11.90
C ARG A 489 17.45 28.46 12.81
N PHE A 490 18.63 28.80 12.30
CA PHE A 490 19.74 29.36 13.07
C PHE A 490 20.21 30.72 12.54
N GLU A 491 20.97 31.45 13.36
CA GLU A 491 21.79 32.61 12.96
C GLU A 491 23.00 32.19 12.09
N PHE A 492 22.73 31.42 11.05
CA PHE A 492 23.68 30.90 10.08
C PHE A 492 23.59 31.68 8.77
N ASP A 493 24.73 32.09 8.22
CA ASP A 493 24.81 32.74 6.91
C ASP A 493 24.92 31.65 5.80
N PRO A 494 23.91 31.50 4.93
CA PRO A 494 23.94 30.51 3.87
C PRO A 494 24.87 30.91 2.71
N LEU A 495 25.24 32.19 2.57
CA LEU A 495 25.94 32.67 1.37
C LEU A 495 27.37 32.10 1.26
N PRO A 496 28.25 32.14 2.28
CA PRO A 496 29.55 31.48 2.23
C PRO A 496 29.45 29.96 2.06
N ALA A 497 28.41 29.34 2.62
CA ALA A 497 28.17 27.90 2.49
C ALA A 497 27.79 27.52 1.05
N LYS A 498 26.88 28.27 0.42
CA LYS A 498 26.52 28.09 -1.00
C LYS A 498 27.70 28.33 -1.94
N GLN A 499 28.54 29.32 -1.67
CA GLN A 499 29.80 29.54 -2.40
C GLN A 499 30.75 28.33 -2.28
N GLN A 500 30.88 27.73 -1.09
CA GLN A 500 31.69 26.51 -0.89
C GLN A 500 31.09 25.29 -1.59
N ILE A 501 29.76 25.13 -1.59
CA ILE A 501 29.07 24.06 -2.34
C ILE A 501 29.36 24.19 -3.85
N LEU A 502 29.22 25.39 -4.42
CA LEU A 502 29.55 25.65 -5.82
C LEU A 502 31.02 25.32 -6.13
N ALA A 503 31.96 25.74 -5.28
CA ALA A 503 33.38 25.44 -5.45
C ALA A 503 33.66 23.92 -5.39
N ALA A 504 32.95 23.16 -4.56
CA ALA A 504 33.10 21.72 -4.43
C ALA A 504 32.54 20.94 -5.63
N ILE A 505 31.42 21.38 -6.23
CA ILE A 505 30.81 20.68 -7.37
C ILE A 505 31.41 21.09 -8.73
N ALA A 506 32.03 22.27 -8.84
CA ALA A 506 32.58 22.79 -10.11
C ALA A 506 33.53 21.81 -10.84
N PRO A 507 34.45 21.08 -10.19
CA PRO A 507 35.30 20.07 -10.85
C PRO A 507 34.52 18.88 -11.44
N ALA A 508 33.30 18.62 -10.96
CA ALA A 508 32.43 17.56 -11.44
C ALA A 508 31.46 18.03 -12.56
N ALA A 509 31.41 19.32 -12.86
CA ALA A 509 30.59 19.91 -13.92
C ALA A 509 31.22 19.73 -15.32
N ASN A 510 31.43 18.47 -15.71
CA ASN A 510 32.15 18.07 -16.93
C ASN A 510 31.25 17.64 -18.11
N ASP A 511 29.93 17.74 -17.96
CA ASP A 511 28.95 17.47 -19.02
C ASP A 511 27.91 18.60 -19.16
N SER A 512 27.23 18.67 -20.31
CA SER A 512 26.29 19.75 -20.64
C SER A 512 25.01 19.78 -19.79
N SER A 513 24.72 18.75 -19.00
CA SER A 513 23.62 18.76 -18.02
C SER A 513 24.12 19.37 -16.71
N ARG A 514 25.28 18.92 -16.21
CA ARG A 514 25.88 19.43 -14.97
C ARG A 514 26.34 20.87 -15.09
N ILE A 515 26.84 21.30 -16.26
CA ILE A 515 27.20 22.70 -16.52
C ILE A 515 25.95 23.59 -16.43
N LYS A 516 24.79 23.14 -16.92
CA LYS A 516 23.53 23.89 -16.78
C LYS A 516 23.08 23.98 -15.32
N GLN A 517 23.10 22.87 -14.60
CA GLN A 517 22.79 22.86 -13.16
C GLN A 517 23.76 23.73 -12.36
N PHE A 518 25.05 23.74 -12.69
CA PHE A 518 26.04 24.60 -12.05
C PHE A 518 25.71 26.08 -12.26
N VAL A 519 25.33 26.50 -13.48
CA VAL A 519 24.89 27.88 -13.75
C VAL A 519 23.59 28.21 -13.01
N GLU A 520 22.59 27.32 -13.06
CA GLU A 520 21.30 27.47 -12.35
C GLU A 520 21.48 27.67 -10.83
N PHE A 521 22.40 26.94 -10.19
CA PHE A 521 22.73 27.13 -8.78
C PHE A 521 23.69 28.31 -8.52
N ALA A 522 24.47 28.75 -9.52
CA ALA A 522 25.32 29.93 -9.41
C ALA A 522 24.55 31.26 -9.56
N GLU A 523 23.35 31.25 -10.14
CA GLU A 523 22.43 32.39 -10.14
C GLU A 523 21.70 32.59 -8.79
N LEU A 524 21.90 31.69 -7.83
CA LEU A 524 21.27 31.70 -6.49
C LEU A 524 22.25 32.09 -5.35
N VAL A 525 23.39 32.72 -5.69
CA VAL A 525 24.55 33.02 -4.83
C VAL A 525 25.17 34.37 -5.15
#